data_AF-A0A920NZ52-F1
#
_entry.id   AF-A0A920NZ52-F1
#
_cell.length_a   1.000
_cell.length_b   1.000
_cell.length_c   1.000
_cell.angle_alpha   90.00
_cell.angle_beta   90.00
_cell.angle_gamma   90.00
#
_symmetry.space_group_name_H-M   'P 1'
#
loop_
_entity.id
_entity.type
_entity.pdbx_description
1 polymer ?
#
loop_
_entity_poly.entity_id
_entity_poly.type
_entity_poly.pdbx_seq_one_letter_code
_entity_poly.pdbx_strand_id
1 'polypeptide(L)'
;MVIFKLYLKNDQKLRDIGLKSVADHYDLFFVDLWGVVHNGIELYKDSINALEKLLEKNKDLVLLTNAPRPNNDVKNFLKKMGLEEKYYSKVYTSGEAALNYLTLNFKDKTFFHIGPPRDFGLFNDFKKNKIQTISEAKYLLCTGLFDEHEKELSTTNHY
;
A
#
# COMPACT_ATOMS: atom_id res chain seq x y z
N MET A 1 10.87 -3.18 -2.77
CA MET A 1 10.48 -4.17 -1.75
C MET A 1 9.19 -4.82 -2.23
N VAL A 2 9.25 -6.08 -2.68
CA VAL A 2 8.15 -6.80 -3.35
C VAL A 2 7.65 -7.89 -2.41
N ILE A 3 6.53 -7.68 -1.72
CA ILE A 3 5.78 -8.72 -0.95
C ILE A 3 4.35 -8.14 -0.80
N PHE A 4 3.20 -8.78 -1.06
CA PHE A 4 2.75 -10.17 -1.04
C PHE A 4 1.88 -10.49 -2.27
N LYS A 5 2.27 -11.51 -3.03
CA LYS A 5 1.32 -12.47 -3.64
C LYS A 5 1.08 -13.52 -2.54
N LEU A 6 -0.12 -14.10 -2.38
CA LEU A 6 -0.33 -15.20 -1.43
C LEU A 6 0.70 -16.31 -1.69
N TYR A 7 1.80 -16.36 -0.93
CA TYR A 7 2.76 -17.47 -0.96
C TYR A 7 2.22 -18.58 -0.06
N LEU A 8 1.15 -19.22 -0.52
CA LEU A 8 0.82 -20.55 -0.06
C LEU A 8 1.83 -21.49 -0.72
N LYS A 9 2.48 -22.31 0.08
CA LYS A 9 3.66 -23.14 -0.26
C LYS A 9 3.43 -24.21 -1.36
N ASN A 10 2.37 -24.11 -2.16
CA ASN A 10 2.01 -24.97 -3.31
C ASN A 10 1.09 -24.20 -4.30
N ASP A 11 1.66 -23.21 -4.99
CA ASP A 11 0.96 -22.21 -5.82
C ASP A 11 0.12 -22.80 -6.98
N GLN A 12 0.46 -24.01 -7.45
CA GLN A 12 -0.26 -24.66 -8.56
C GLN A 12 -1.60 -25.29 -8.12
N LYS A 13 -1.67 -25.85 -6.90
CA LYS A 13 -2.91 -26.46 -6.41
C LYS A 13 -4.02 -25.43 -6.24
N LEU A 14 -3.71 -24.26 -5.66
CA LEU A 14 -4.70 -23.23 -5.32
C LEU A 14 -5.36 -22.54 -6.51
N ARG A 15 -4.66 -22.42 -7.64
CA ARG A 15 -5.26 -21.92 -8.87
C ARG A 15 -6.38 -22.84 -9.35
N ASP A 16 -6.21 -24.15 -9.16
CA ASP A 16 -7.16 -25.16 -9.62
C ASP A 16 -8.30 -25.40 -8.61
N ILE A 17 -8.00 -25.43 -7.30
CA ILE A 17 -8.99 -25.74 -6.25
C ILE A 17 -9.68 -24.50 -5.65
N GLY A 18 -9.12 -23.30 -5.88
CA GLY A 18 -9.64 -22.02 -5.41
C GLY A 18 -9.51 -21.77 -3.90
N LEU A 19 -9.65 -20.49 -3.51
CA LEU A 19 -9.53 -20.04 -2.12
C LEU A 19 -10.50 -20.75 -1.15
N LYS A 20 -11.73 -21.01 -1.61
CA LYS A 20 -12.78 -21.67 -0.82
C LYS A 20 -12.33 -23.00 -0.21
N SER A 21 -11.53 -23.77 -0.95
CA SER A 21 -11.07 -25.11 -0.53
C SER A 21 -10.09 -25.08 0.66
N VAL A 22 -9.43 -23.95 0.89
CA VAL A 22 -8.44 -23.82 1.96
C VAL A 22 -8.86 -22.85 3.06
N ALA A 23 -9.94 -22.08 2.84
CA ALA A 23 -10.31 -20.97 3.71
C ALA A 23 -10.55 -21.38 5.17
N ASP A 24 -11.04 -22.60 5.40
CA ASP A 24 -11.33 -23.09 6.74
C ASP A 24 -10.06 -23.44 7.55
N HIS A 25 -8.90 -23.59 6.89
CA HIS A 25 -7.61 -23.89 7.55
C HIS A 25 -6.87 -22.65 8.07
N TYR A 26 -7.38 -21.45 7.79
CA TYR A 26 -6.75 -20.19 8.18
C TYR A 26 -7.75 -19.28 8.87
N ASP A 27 -7.31 -18.59 9.91
CA ASP A 27 -8.14 -17.63 10.64
C ASP A 27 -7.93 -16.19 10.16
N LEU A 28 -6.76 -15.89 9.61
CA LEU A 28 -6.35 -14.57 9.15
C LEU A 28 -5.91 -14.59 7.68
N PHE A 29 -6.40 -13.62 6.92
CA PHE A 29 -6.06 -13.44 5.51
C PHE A 29 -5.46 -12.05 5.27
N PHE A 30 -4.25 -12.04 4.73
CA PHE A 30 -3.65 -10.84 4.13
C PHE A 30 -4.01 -10.81 2.65
N VAL A 31 -4.71 -9.77 2.23
CA VAL A 31 -5.23 -9.64 0.86
C VAL A 31 -4.59 -8.44 0.18
N ASP A 32 -3.97 -8.66 -0.97
CA ASP A 32 -3.42 -7.58 -1.78
C ASP A 32 -4.55 -6.69 -2.34
N LEU A 33 -4.22 -5.44 -2.71
CA LEU A 33 -5.19 -4.48 -3.23
C LEU A 33 -5.15 -4.36 -4.75
N TRP A 34 -4.01 -3.93 -5.30
CA TRP A 34 -3.91 -3.61 -6.72
C TRP A 34 -3.84 -4.90 -7.56
N GLY A 35 -4.76 -5.06 -8.51
CA GLY A 35 -4.88 -6.28 -9.30
C GLY A 35 -5.56 -7.45 -8.58
N VAL A 36 -5.99 -7.26 -7.32
CA VAL A 36 -6.72 -8.28 -6.55
C VAL A 36 -8.09 -7.77 -6.09
N VAL A 37 -8.17 -6.59 -5.49
CA VAL A 37 -9.43 -5.95 -5.08
C VAL A 37 -9.87 -4.89 -6.09
N HIS A 38 -8.92 -4.21 -6.74
CA HIS A 38 -9.21 -3.15 -7.71
C HIS A 38 -8.09 -2.94 -8.74
N ASN A 39 -8.40 -2.23 -9.82
CA ASN A 39 -7.42 -1.75 -10.82
C ASN A 39 -7.07 -0.26 -10.68
N GLY A 40 -7.54 0.38 -9.61
CA GLY A 40 -7.35 1.82 -9.36
C GLY A 40 -8.44 2.71 -9.96
N ILE A 41 -9.35 2.13 -10.75
CA ILE A 41 -10.53 2.79 -11.32
C ILE A 41 -11.79 2.20 -10.69
N GLU A 42 -11.89 0.88 -10.63
CA GLU A 42 -13.07 0.16 -10.14
C GLU A 42 -12.70 -1.02 -9.22
N LEU A 43 -13.67 -1.46 -8.42
CA LEU A 43 -13.58 -2.64 -7.56
C LEU A 43 -13.98 -3.91 -8.33
N TYR A 44 -13.27 -5.00 -8.10
CA TYR A 44 -13.62 -6.31 -8.67
C TYR A 44 -14.72 -6.98 -7.84
N LYS A 45 -15.90 -7.13 -8.44
CA LYS A 45 -17.09 -7.70 -7.77
C LYS A 45 -16.84 -9.08 -7.18
N ASP A 46 -16.15 -9.95 -7.91
CA ASP A 46 -15.84 -11.32 -7.45
C ASP A 46 -14.91 -11.31 -6.22
N SER A 47 -13.97 -10.37 -6.18
CA SER A 47 -13.09 -10.19 -5.03
C SER A 47 -13.86 -9.70 -3.81
N ILE A 48 -14.78 -8.74 -3.98
CA ILE A 48 -15.63 -8.28 -2.88
C ILE A 48 -16.52 -9.41 -2.35
N ASN A 49 -17.09 -10.22 -3.23
CA ASN A 49 -17.85 -11.40 -2.84
C ASN A 49 -17.00 -12.40 -2.04
N ALA A 50 -15.74 -12.63 -2.45
CA ALA A 50 -14.83 -13.49 -1.71
C ALA A 50 -14.51 -12.94 -0.31
N LEU A 51 -14.27 -11.64 -0.18
CA LEU A 51 -14.07 -10.99 1.13
C LEU A 51 -15.30 -11.14 2.02
N GLU A 52 -16.50 -10.94 1.47
CA GLU A 52 -17.75 -11.11 2.21
C GLU A 52 -17.90 -12.56 2.72
N LYS A 53 -17.59 -13.56 1.89
CA LYS A 53 -17.62 -14.98 2.31
C LYS A 53 -16.60 -15.33 3.39
N LEU A 54 -15.47 -14.63 3.44
CA LEU A 54 -14.51 -14.78 4.53
C LEU A 54 -15.03 -14.15 5.82
N LEU A 55 -15.64 -12.95 5.75
CA LEU A 55 -16.28 -12.31 6.89
C LEU A 55 -17.45 -13.13 7.45
N GLU A 56 -18.33 -13.67 6.60
CA GLU A 56 -19.43 -14.57 7.00
C GLU A 56 -18.91 -15.82 7.74
N LYS A 57 -17.68 -16.26 7.44
CA LYS A 57 -16.99 -17.38 8.10
C LYS A 57 -16.21 -16.95 9.35
N ASN A 58 -16.40 -15.73 9.84
CA ASN A 58 -15.68 -15.14 10.97
C ASN A 58 -14.15 -15.14 10.78
N LYS A 59 -13.69 -14.97 9.54
CA LYS A 59 -12.25 -14.86 9.24
C LYS A 59 -11.80 -13.41 9.39
N ASP A 60 -10.61 -13.22 9.96
CA ASP A 60 -9.96 -11.93 10.01
C ASP A 60 -9.37 -11.54 8.65
N LEU A 61 -9.55 -10.29 8.25
CA LEU A 61 -9.05 -9.73 7.00
C LEU A 61 -8.16 -8.52 7.27
N VAL A 62 -7.00 -8.48 6.60
CA VAL A 62 -6.13 -7.31 6.55
C VAL A 62 -5.79 -7.05 5.08
N LEU A 63 -6.16 -5.86 4.60
CA LEU A 63 -5.75 -5.42 3.26
C LEU A 63 -4.31 -4.92 3.32
N LEU A 64 -3.44 -5.45 2.47
CA LEU A 64 -2.02 -5.14 2.42
C LEU A 64 -1.67 -4.56 1.06
N THR A 65 -0.85 -3.51 1.02
CA THR A 65 -0.43 -2.93 -0.27
C THR A 65 0.96 -2.32 -0.21
N ASN A 66 1.65 -2.36 -1.35
CA ASN A 66 2.91 -1.64 -1.55
C ASN A 66 2.71 -0.16 -1.91
N ALA A 67 1.50 0.39 -1.77
CA ALA A 67 1.27 1.81 -1.94
C ALA A 67 2.18 2.63 -1.00
N PRO A 68 2.93 3.62 -1.53
CA PRO A 68 3.89 4.41 -0.75
C PRO A 68 3.19 5.50 0.08
N ARG A 69 1.96 5.27 0.52
CA ARG A 69 1.10 6.24 1.19
C ARG A 69 0.71 5.75 2.58
N PRO A 70 0.49 6.63 3.57
CA PRO A 70 -0.07 6.24 4.86
C PRO A 70 -1.40 5.48 4.73
N ASN A 71 -1.75 4.71 5.76
CA ASN A 71 -2.96 3.90 5.80
C ASN A 71 -4.23 4.72 5.53
N ASN A 72 -4.32 5.92 6.14
CA ASN A 72 -5.50 6.77 6.02
C ASN A 72 -5.74 7.25 4.57
N ASP A 73 -4.68 7.52 3.82
CA ASP A 73 -4.80 7.94 2.42
C ASP A 73 -5.36 6.80 1.55
N VAL A 74 -4.91 5.56 1.80
CA VAL A 74 -5.40 4.38 1.10
C VAL A 74 -6.85 4.06 1.50
N LYS A 75 -7.20 4.15 2.79
CA LYS A 75 -8.60 3.99 3.26
C LYS A 75 -9.53 5.01 2.60
N ASN A 76 -9.11 6.28 2.54
CA ASN A 76 -9.88 7.33 1.87
C ASN A 76 -10.03 7.08 0.38
N PHE A 77 -9.00 6.56 -0.28
CA PHE A 77 -9.06 6.16 -1.68
C PHE A 77 -10.08 5.02 -1.90
N LEU A 78 -10.00 3.93 -1.12
CA LEU A 78 -10.93 2.81 -1.20
C LEU A 78 -12.38 3.22 -0.92
N LYS A 79 -12.59 4.10 0.06
CA LYS A 79 -13.91 4.69 0.36
C LYS A 79 -14.48 5.43 -0.85
N LYS A 80 -13.66 6.25 -1.54
CA LYS A 80 -14.08 6.98 -2.73
C LYS A 80 -14.39 6.06 -3.91
N MET A 81 -13.78 4.88 -3.97
CA MET A 81 -14.11 3.84 -4.95
C MET A 81 -15.41 3.08 -4.63
N GLY A 82 -16.02 3.35 -3.47
CA GLY A 82 -17.27 2.70 -3.05
C GLY A 82 -17.09 1.40 -2.28
N LEU A 83 -15.88 1.09 -1.80
CA LEU A 83 -15.70 -0.06 -0.91
C LEU A 83 -16.37 0.26 0.43
N GLU A 84 -16.97 -0.73 1.09
CA GLU A 84 -17.56 -0.54 2.43
C GLU A 84 -16.49 -0.61 3.53
N GLU A 85 -16.69 0.16 4.60
CA GLU A 85 -15.72 0.29 5.70
C GLU A 85 -15.36 -1.04 6.37
N LYS A 86 -16.30 -1.98 6.45
CA LYS A 86 -16.05 -3.32 7.01
C LYS A 86 -14.88 -4.03 6.33
N TYR A 87 -14.66 -3.82 5.04
CA TYR A 87 -13.56 -4.45 4.28
C TYR A 87 -12.22 -3.75 4.46
N TYR A 88 -12.19 -2.41 4.59
CA TYR A 88 -10.94 -1.62 4.68
C TYR A 88 -10.64 -1.07 6.08
N SER A 89 -11.37 -1.49 7.10
CA SER A 89 -11.13 -1.12 8.50
C SER A 89 -9.68 -1.43 8.92
N LYS A 90 -9.13 -2.57 8.47
CA LYS A 90 -7.75 -3.00 8.64
C LYS A 90 -6.99 -2.94 7.30
N VAL A 91 -6.29 -1.83 7.06
CA VAL A 91 -5.39 -1.63 5.91
C VAL A 91 -3.98 -1.39 6.45
N TYR A 92 -2.99 -2.02 5.82
CA TYR A 92 -1.58 -1.76 6.08
C TYR A 92 -0.83 -1.50 4.77
N THR A 93 0.00 -0.46 4.75
CA THR A 93 0.74 -0.05 3.55
C THR A 93 2.24 -0.04 3.79
N SER A 94 3.04 -0.15 2.71
CA SER A 94 4.49 0.07 2.78
C SER A 94 4.82 1.51 3.18
N GLY A 95 4.01 2.49 2.75
CA GLY A 95 4.13 3.89 3.17
C GLY A 95 3.96 4.07 4.67
N GLU A 96 3.01 3.38 5.30
CA GLU A 96 2.81 3.40 6.75
C GLU A 96 4.02 2.81 7.47
N ALA A 97 4.54 1.67 6.99
CA ALA A 97 5.74 1.07 7.56
C ALA A 97 6.94 2.03 7.50
N ALA A 98 7.12 2.72 6.37
CA ALA A 98 8.16 3.73 6.20
C ALA A 98 7.94 4.94 7.12
N LEU A 99 6.71 5.45 7.22
CA LEU A 99 6.34 6.54 8.12
C LEU A 99 6.63 6.17 9.58
N ASN A 100 6.23 4.99 10.03
CA ASN A 100 6.53 4.50 11.37
C ASN A 100 8.04 4.49 11.63
N TYR A 101 8.82 3.92 10.72
CA TYR A 101 10.29 3.90 10.85
C TYR A 101 10.88 5.32 10.95
N LEU A 102 10.43 6.26 10.12
CA LEU A 102 10.87 7.65 10.14
C LEU A 102 10.47 8.35 11.45
N THR A 103 9.24 8.15 11.91
CA THR A 103 8.74 8.72 13.17
C THR A 103 9.49 8.19 14.39
N LEU A 104 9.86 6.91 14.39
CA LEU A 104 10.60 6.31 15.51
C LEU A 104 12.08 6.74 15.54
N ASN A 105 12.73 6.87 14.38
CA ASN A 105 14.20 6.98 14.32
C ASN A 105 14.71 8.36 13.86
N PHE A 106 13.89 9.11 13.12
CA PHE A 106 14.33 10.31 12.38
C PHE A 106 13.41 11.52 12.55
N LYS A 107 12.35 11.44 13.35
CA LYS A 107 11.32 12.49 13.48
C LYS A 107 11.87 13.89 13.70
N ASP A 108 12.92 14.02 14.52
CA ASP A 108 13.52 15.31 14.89
C ASP A 108 14.78 15.67 14.08
N LYS A 109 15.08 14.92 13.01
CA LYS A 109 16.23 15.16 12.14
C LYS A 109 15.80 15.95 10.90
N THR A 110 16.65 16.86 10.44
CA THR A 110 16.42 17.60 9.19
C THR A 110 16.60 16.71 7.97
N PHE A 111 15.78 16.92 6.95
CA PHE A 111 15.86 16.13 5.72
C PHE A 111 15.64 16.96 4.47
N PHE A 112 16.29 16.53 3.39
CA PHE A 112 15.98 17.01 2.06
C PHE A 112 15.08 15.99 1.37
N HIS A 113 13.99 16.45 0.77
CA HIS A 113 13.01 15.58 0.11
C HIS A 113 13.18 15.62 -1.40
N ILE A 114 13.35 14.45 -1.99
CA ILE A 114 13.45 14.21 -3.42
C ILE A 114 12.13 13.55 -3.84
N GLY A 115 11.31 14.29 -4.57
CA GLY A 115 10.02 13.80 -5.02
C GLY A 115 8.96 14.89 -5.16
N PRO A 116 7.78 14.51 -5.63
CA PRO A 116 6.71 15.42 -5.97
C PRO A 116 5.92 15.89 -4.72
N PRO A 117 5.26 17.07 -4.74
CA PRO A 117 4.46 17.59 -3.64
C PRO A 117 3.30 16.68 -3.20
N ARG A 118 2.79 15.85 -4.12
CA ARG A 118 1.72 14.87 -3.86
C ARG A 118 2.09 13.80 -2.82
N ASP A 119 3.38 13.56 -2.57
CA ASP A 119 3.86 12.59 -1.59
C ASP A 119 4.12 13.19 -0.21
N PHE A 120 3.86 14.49 -0.01
CA PHE A 120 4.05 15.13 1.30
C PHE A 120 3.21 14.50 2.41
N GLY A 121 2.14 13.78 2.04
CA GLY A 121 1.34 12.96 2.97
C GLY A 121 2.19 12.03 3.84
N LEU A 122 3.29 11.49 3.29
CA LEU A 122 4.18 10.57 4.00
C LEU A 122 4.87 11.20 5.23
N PHE A 123 5.07 12.52 5.26
CA PHE A 123 5.87 13.18 6.29
C PHE A 123 5.23 14.44 6.87
N ASN A 124 3.90 14.57 6.76
CA ASN A 124 3.16 15.74 7.24
C ASN A 124 3.47 16.08 8.71
N ASP A 125 3.57 15.06 9.58
CA ASP A 125 3.79 15.22 11.02
C ASP A 125 5.13 15.86 11.38
N PHE A 126 6.15 15.74 10.52
CA PHE A 126 7.48 16.29 10.71
C PHE A 126 7.93 17.15 9.52
N LYS A 127 6.99 17.64 8.72
CA LYS A 127 7.23 18.47 7.53
C LYS A 127 8.05 19.73 7.84
N LYS A 128 7.95 20.25 9.07
CA LYS A 128 8.76 21.38 9.56
C LYS A 128 10.28 21.13 9.52
N ASN A 129 10.71 19.87 9.48
CA ASN A 129 12.12 19.48 9.41
C ASN A 129 12.63 19.32 7.98
N LYS A 130 11.76 19.50 6.97
CA LYS A 130 12.17 19.56 5.56
C LYS A 130 12.97 20.83 5.32
N ILE A 131 14.14 20.70 4.72
CA ILE A 131 15.02 21.82 4.34
C ILE A 131 15.25 21.87 2.83
N GLN A 132 15.70 23.02 2.33
CA GLN A 132 15.98 23.25 0.90
C GLN A 132 17.46 23.06 0.54
N THR A 133 18.36 23.11 1.52
CA THR A 133 19.80 22.95 1.29
C THR A 133 20.19 21.50 1.50
N ILE A 134 20.55 20.79 0.42
CA ILE A 134 20.88 19.36 0.50
C ILE A 134 22.07 19.06 1.42
N SER A 135 23.10 19.94 1.46
CA SER A 135 24.30 19.76 2.28
C SER A 135 24.06 19.87 3.78
N GLU A 136 22.93 20.46 4.20
CA GLU A 136 22.55 20.61 5.60
C GLU A 136 21.67 19.45 6.10
N ALA A 137 21.27 18.54 5.21
CA ALA A 137 20.34 17.46 5.53
C ALA A 137 21.02 16.33 6.30
N LYS A 138 20.34 15.80 7.31
CA LYS A 138 20.80 14.58 8.01
C LYS A 138 20.47 13.31 7.23
N TYR A 139 19.45 13.37 6.39
CA TYR A 139 19.09 12.28 5.49
C TYR A 139 18.35 12.80 4.26
N LEU A 140 18.31 11.98 3.22
CA LEU A 140 17.52 12.20 2.02
C LEU A 140 16.27 11.34 2.09
N LEU A 141 15.10 11.95 1.93
CA LEU A 141 13.84 11.23 1.80
C LEU A 141 13.44 11.21 0.33
N CYS A 142 13.60 10.06 -0.33
CA CYS A 142 13.26 9.89 -1.73
C CYS A 142 11.89 9.20 -1.87
N THR A 143 10.92 9.89 -2.45
CA THR A 143 9.58 9.33 -2.75
C THR A 143 9.31 9.22 -4.25
N GLY A 144 10.20 9.75 -5.09
CA GLY A 144 10.09 9.71 -6.54
C GLY A 144 10.97 10.76 -7.20
N LEU A 145 10.74 11.02 -8.48
CA LEU A 145 11.35 12.14 -9.19
C LEU A 145 10.63 13.45 -8.86
N PHE A 146 11.29 14.59 -9.05
CA PHE A 146 10.58 15.88 -9.07
C PHE A 146 9.57 15.90 -10.24
N ASP A 147 8.47 16.65 -10.11
CA ASP A 147 7.40 16.68 -11.13
C ASP A 147 7.95 17.00 -12.54
N GLU A 148 9.00 17.82 -12.62
CA GLU A 148 9.66 18.22 -13.86
C GLU A 148 10.30 17.05 -14.63
N HIS A 149 10.66 15.96 -13.96
CA HIS A 149 11.33 14.79 -14.54
C HIS A 149 10.42 13.57 -14.68
N GLU A 150 9.13 13.67 -14.36
CA GLU A 150 8.20 12.53 -14.39
C GLU A 150 8.05 11.92 -15.81
N LYS A 151 8.17 12.73 -16.86
CA LYS A 151 8.05 12.30 -18.26
C LYS A 151 9.25 11.48 -18.76
N GLU A 152 10.41 11.57 -18.11
CA GLU A 152 11.63 10.88 -18.55
C GLU A 152 11.54 9.35 -18.37
N LEU A 153 10.65 8.89 -17.47
CA LEU A 153 10.40 7.45 -17.23
C LEU A 153 9.57 6.78 -18.35
N SER A 154 8.89 7.54 -19.22
CA SER A 154 8.02 6.97 -20.26
C SER A 154 8.77 6.39 -21.48
N THR A 155 10.11 6.39 -21.46
CA THR A 155 10.97 5.93 -22.56
C THR A 155 11.47 4.49 -22.43
N THR A 156 11.13 3.77 -21.36
CA THR A 156 11.39 2.32 -21.30
C THR A 156 10.25 1.55 -21.95
N ASN A 157 10.33 1.40 -23.27
CA ASN A 157 9.66 0.34 -24.03
C ASN A 157 10.00 -1.01 -23.37
N HIS A 158 9.07 -1.59 -22.63
CA HIS A 158 9.19 -2.96 -22.15
C HIS A 158 8.78 -3.93 -23.27
N TYR A 159 9.79 -4.66 -23.76
CA TYR A 159 9.66 -5.93 -24.47
C TYR A 159 8.96 -6.99 -23.60
#